data_AF-A0A2X2V0D8-F1
#
_entry.id   AF-A0A2X2V0D8-F1
#
_cell.length_a   1.000
_cell.length_b   1.000
_cell.length_c   1.000
_cell.angle_alpha   90.00
_cell.angle_beta   90.00
_cell.angle_gamma   90.00
#
_symmetry.space_group_name_H-M   'P 1'
#
loop_
_entity.id
_entity.type
_entity.pdbx_description
1 polymer ?
#
loop_
_entity_poly.entity_id
_entity_poly.type
_entity_poly.pdbx_seq_one_letter_code
_entity_poly.pdbx_strand_id
1 'polypeptide(L)'
;MKRIFAFITLCSSLWASAQQPTEITLLPNEQWWGGFTGVGKEMPYQPSERIYNLRTENFNNQSVPFLYSNQGRYIASEAPFAYQFKEGKILITPSRAEVSCHTAGSTLKSAYQAVSKQYFPPSGVIPPKCSLPNHNITLG
;
A
#
# COMPACT_ATOMS: atom_id res chain seq x y z
N MET A 1 -54.32 -35.39 17.09
CA MET A 1 -52.86 -35.43 16.81
C MET A 1 -52.57 -34.64 15.55
N LYS A 2 -51.87 -33.52 15.63
CA LYS A 2 -51.18 -32.88 14.48
C LYS A 2 -50.10 -31.97 15.08
N ARG A 3 -48.85 -32.42 15.01
CA ARG A 3 -47.66 -31.71 15.50
C ARG A 3 -47.32 -30.63 14.49
N ILE A 4 -47.33 -29.37 14.91
CA ILE A 4 -46.87 -28.24 14.11
C ILE A 4 -45.34 -28.23 14.21
N PHE A 5 -44.65 -28.51 13.10
CA PHE A 5 -43.21 -28.32 13.00
C PHE A 5 -42.94 -26.83 12.75
N ALA A 6 -42.38 -26.15 13.75
CA ALA A 6 -41.84 -24.81 13.59
C ALA A 6 -40.44 -24.91 12.95
N PHE A 7 -40.30 -24.38 11.73
CA PHE A 7 -39.00 -24.19 11.08
C PHE A 7 -38.29 -23.01 11.77
N ILE A 8 -37.18 -23.29 12.46
CA ILE A 8 -36.30 -22.26 13.01
C ILE A 8 -35.39 -21.79 11.87
N THR A 9 -35.66 -20.61 11.34
CA THR A 9 -34.78 -19.93 10.36
C THR A 9 -33.53 -19.45 11.09
N LEU A 10 -32.40 -20.09 10.80
CA LEU A 10 -31.07 -19.67 11.27
C LEU A 10 -30.68 -18.39 10.51
N CYS A 11 -30.92 -17.23 11.12
CA CYS A 11 -30.40 -15.95 10.65
C CYS A 11 -28.88 -15.91 10.91
N SER A 12 -28.10 -16.36 9.93
CA SER A 12 -26.66 -16.11 9.88
C SER A 12 -26.45 -14.61 9.65
N SER A 13 -26.19 -13.86 10.72
CA SER A 13 -25.73 -12.48 10.61
C SER A 13 -24.38 -12.51 9.88
N LEU A 14 -24.37 -12.03 8.64
CA LEU A 14 -23.13 -11.64 7.98
C LEU A 14 -22.63 -10.40 8.70
N TRP A 15 -21.70 -10.58 9.63
CA TRP A 15 -20.96 -9.48 10.23
C TRP A 15 -20.06 -8.89 9.14
N ALA A 16 -20.57 -7.88 8.44
CA ALA A 16 -19.74 -7.00 7.63
C ALA A 16 -18.88 -6.19 8.61
N SER A 17 -17.65 -6.63 8.86
CA SER A 17 -16.68 -5.83 9.59
C SER A 17 -16.34 -4.62 8.73
N ALA A 18 -16.89 -3.45 9.08
CA ALA A 18 -16.45 -2.19 8.52
C ALA A 18 -15.00 -1.97 8.99
N GLN A 19 -14.07 -2.04 8.05
CA GLN A 19 -12.65 -1.84 8.31
C GLN A 19 -12.42 -0.42 8.83
N GLN A 20 -12.02 -0.32 10.10
CA GLN A 20 -11.76 0.97 10.73
C GLN A 20 -10.50 1.60 10.11
N PRO A 21 -10.46 2.93 9.93
CA PRO A 21 -9.25 3.60 9.52
C PRO A 21 -8.12 3.35 10.53
N THR A 22 -6.94 3.03 10.03
CA THR A 22 -5.73 2.95 10.85
C THR A 22 -5.08 4.34 10.89
N GLU A 23 -4.83 4.85 12.10
CA GLU A 23 -4.10 6.10 12.28
C GLU A 23 -2.62 5.82 12.56
N ILE A 24 -1.74 6.52 11.84
CA ILE A 24 -0.29 6.41 12.01
C ILE A 24 0.25 7.79 12.36
N THR A 25 0.75 7.98 13.57
CA THR A 25 1.37 9.26 13.98
C THR A 25 2.72 9.46 13.28
N LEU A 26 2.93 10.68 12.78
CA LEU A 26 4.19 11.12 12.19
C LEU A 26 5.21 11.45 13.29
N LEU A 27 6.45 11.08 13.06
CA LEU A 27 7.59 11.48 13.87
C LEU A 27 8.01 12.93 13.52
N PRO A 28 8.79 13.60 14.39
CA PRO A 28 9.35 14.91 14.07
C PRO A 28 10.16 14.88 12.76
N ASN A 29 9.91 15.86 11.89
CA ASN A 29 10.53 16.00 10.56
C ASN A 29 10.37 14.78 9.65
N GLU A 30 9.35 13.94 9.91
CA GLU A 30 9.06 12.77 9.10
C GLU A 30 8.39 13.15 7.79
N GLN A 31 8.95 12.64 6.69
CA GLN A 31 8.50 12.88 5.32
C GLN A 31 8.25 11.56 4.64
N TRP A 32 7.24 11.52 3.77
CA TRP A 32 6.77 10.29 3.13
C TRP A 32 6.69 10.40 1.60
N TRP A 33 7.01 9.30 0.92
CA TRP A 33 6.97 9.11 -0.53
C TRP A 33 6.29 7.78 -0.90
N GLY A 34 5.89 7.62 -2.15
CA GLY A 34 5.32 6.36 -2.68
C GLY A 34 3.84 6.48 -3.02
N GLY A 35 3.12 5.36 -3.10
CA GLY A 35 1.71 5.33 -3.46
C GLY A 35 1.47 5.50 -4.96
N PHE A 36 1.79 6.66 -5.53
CA PHE A 36 1.62 6.94 -6.96
C PHE A 36 2.88 7.56 -7.55
N THR A 37 3.46 6.94 -8.59
CA THR A 37 4.62 7.55 -9.26
C THR A 37 4.26 8.82 -10.04
N GLY A 38 3.00 8.91 -10.51
CA GLY A 38 2.50 10.07 -11.26
C GLY A 38 2.37 11.38 -10.47
N VAL A 39 2.35 11.33 -9.13
CA VAL A 39 2.25 12.52 -8.26
C VAL A 39 3.58 12.84 -7.57
N GLY A 40 4.71 12.38 -8.13
CA GLY A 40 6.04 12.61 -7.54
C GLY A 40 6.37 14.08 -7.27
N LYS A 41 5.81 15.01 -8.05
CA LYS A 41 5.95 16.47 -7.83
C LYS A 41 5.30 16.98 -6.53
N GLU A 42 4.35 16.23 -5.98
CA GLU A 42 3.64 16.54 -4.74
C GLU A 42 4.36 15.94 -3.52
N MET A 43 5.45 15.22 -3.74
CA MET A 43 6.23 14.57 -2.70
C MET A 43 7.49 15.39 -2.32
N PRO A 44 7.92 15.37 -1.05
CA PRO A 44 7.32 14.63 0.07
C PRO A 44 5.94 15.15 0.45
N TYR A 45 5.04 14.22 0.77
CA TYR A 45 3.64 14.56 1.05
C TYR A 45 3.51 15.56 2.20
N GLN A 46 2.64 16.54 2.01
CA GLN A 46 2.27 17.54 3.01
C GLN A 46 0.85 17.28 3.54
N PRO A 47 0.54 17.72 4.77
CA PRO A 47 -0.82 17.66 5.28
C PRO A 47 -1.81 18.39 4.37
N SER A 48 -2.90 17.73 4.00
CA SER A 48 -3.96 18.30 3.16
C SER A 48 -5.27 17.53 3.26
N GLU A 49 -6.35 18.13 2.75
CA GLU A 49 -7.66 17.46 2.63
C GLU A 49 -7.71 16.42 1.48
N ARG A 50 -6.59 16.22 0.76
CA ARG A 50 -6.51 15.27 -0.35
C ARG A 50 -6.40 13.83 0.14
N ILE A 51 -7.37 13.01 -0.23
CA ILE A 51 -7.36 11.56 0.01
C ILE A 51 -6.85 10.87 -1.25
N TYR A 52 -5.70 10.22 -1.20
CA TYR A 52 -5.13 9.43 -2.29
C TYR A 52 -5.67 8.00 -2.23
N ASN A 53 -6.40 7.54 -3.25
CA ASN A 53 -7.06 6.24 -3.23
C ASN A 53 -6.53 5.30 -4.32
N LEU A 54 -5.70 4.33 -3.91
CA LEU A 54 -5.05 3.35 -4.80
C LEU A 54 -6.05 2.41 -5.50
N ARG A 55 -7.32 2.36 -5.09
CA ARG A 55 -8.36 1.54 -5.73
C ARG A 55 -9.00 2.21 -6.93
N THR A 56 -9.23 3.52 -6.83
CA THR A 56 -10.06 4.26 -7.77
C THR A 56 -9.24 5.15 -8.69
N GLU A 57 -8.05 5.54 -8.26
CA GLU A 57 -7.17 6.41 -9.02
C GLU A 57 -6.13 5.57 -9.75
N ASN A 58 -6.12 5.67 -11.07
CA ASN A 58 -5.29 4.82 -11.92
C ASN A 58 -3.94 5.48 -12.27
N PHE A 59 -3.88 6.82 -12.42
CA PHE A 59 -2.68 7.57 -12.82
C PHE A 59 -1.81 6.89 -13.89
N ASN A 60 -2.42 6.26 -14.90
CA ASN A 60 -1.74 5.46 -15.93
C ASN A 60 -1.12 4.14 -15.40
N ASN A 61 -1.85 3.42 -14.55
CA ASN A 61 -1.47 2.15 -13.90
C ASN A 61 -0.18 2.23 -13.08
N GLN A 62 0.04 3.38 -12.47
CA GLN A 62 1.26 3.76 -11.76
C GLN A 62 1.01 3.89 -10.25
N SER A 63 0.14 3.03 -9.73
CA SER A 63 -0.17 2.91 -8.31
C SER A 63 0.56 1.71 -7.71
N VAL A 64 1.15 1.93 -6.54
CA VAL A 64 1.82 0.89 -5.76
C VAL A 64 1.40 1.03 -4.29
N PRO A 65 0.98 -0.05 -3.62
CA PRO A 65 0.53 -0.02 -2.22
C PRO A 65 1.70 0.05 -1.22
N PHE A 66 2.66 0.94 -1.49
CA PHE A 66 3.87 1.13 -0.69
C PHE A 66 4.13 2.61 -0.42
N LEU A 67 4.32 2.97 0.84
CA LEU A 67 4.78 4.28 1.28
C LEU A 67 6.06 4.13 2.11
N TYR A 68 6.96 5.09 2.00
CA TYR A 68 8.28 5.06 2.62
C TYR A 68 8.57 6.38 3.33
N SER A 69 9.23 6.29 4.47
CA SER A 69 9.60 7.44 5.32
C SER A 69 11.10 7.69 5.32
N ASN A 70 11.49 8.97 5.44
CA ASN A 70 12.90 9.34 5.66
C ASN A 70 13.45 8.79 6.98
N GLN A 71 12.59 8.44 7.94
CA GLN A 71 12.95 7.85 9.23
C GLN A 71 13.07 6.32 9.18
N GLY A 72 13.11 5.70 7.99
CA GLY A 72 13.27 4.25 7.85
C GLY A 72 12.02 3.44 8.18
N ARG A 73 10.86 4.10 8.20
CA ARG A 73 9.54 3.48 8.29
C ARG A 73 8.96 3.21 6.92
N TYR A 74 8.08 2.21 6.84
CA TYR A 74 7.31 1.94 5.64
C TYR A 74 5.90 1.47 5.98
N ILE A 75 5.00 1.63 5.01
CA ILE A 75 3.66 1.08 4.99
C ILE A 75 3.56 0.28 3.70
N ALA A 76 3.24 -1.01 3.80
CA ALA A 76 3.17 -1.90 2.66
C ALA A 76 1.98 -2.85 2.81
N SER A 77 1.34 -3.16 1.68
CA SER A 77 0.18 -4.04 1.64
C SER A 77 0.11 -4.75 0.29
N GLU A 78 -0.38 -5.99 0.27
CA GLU A 78 -0.68 -6.69 -1.00
C GLU A 78 -1.98 -6.18 -1.65
N ALA A 79 -2.88 -5.61 -0.85
CA ALA A 79 -4.12 -4.99 -1.31
C ALA A 79 -3.99 -3.46 -1.40
N PRO A 80 -4.68 -2.80 -2.35
CA PRO A 80 -4.72 -1.33 -2.40
C PRO A 80 -5.38 -0.77 -1.13
N PHE A 81 -5.05 0.46 -0.77
CA PHE A 81 -5.67 1.21 0.32
C PHE A 81 -5.80 2.68 -0.05
N ALA A 82 -6.58 3.45 0.70
CA ALA A 82 -6.55 4.91 0.60
C ALA A 82 -5.75 5.49 1.76
N TYR A 83 -5.11 6.63 1.52
CA TYR A 83 -4.31 7.33 2.52
C TYR A 83 -4.49 8.85 2.44
N GLN A 84 -4.38 9.50 3.59
CA GLN A 84 -4.43 10.95 3.72
C GLN A 84 -3.43 11.42 4.78
N PHE A 85 -2.73 12.51 4.51
CA PHE A 85 -1.86 13.16 5.49
C PHE A 85 -2.63 14.31 6.16
N LYS A 86 -2.85 14.25 7.47
CA LYS A 86 -3.60 15.25 8.23
C LYS A 86 -3.05 15.41 9.64
N GLU A 87 -2.84 16.65 10.09
CA GLU A 87 -2.56 16.99 11.49
C GLU A 87 -1.44 16.13 12.15
N GLY A 88 -0.33 15.91 11.44
CA GLY A 88 0.76 15.11 11.99
C GLY A 88 0.48 13.61 12.00
N LYS A 89 -0.49 13.13 11.23
CA LYS A 89 -0.88 11.72 11.11
C LYS A 89 -1.06 11.32 9.64
N ILE A 90 -1.00 10.02 9.40
CA ILE A 90 -1.46 9.37 8.18
C ILE A 90 -2.70 8.58 8.53
N LEU A 91 -3.81 8.89 7.87
CA LEU A 91 -5.05 8.12 7.96
C LEU A 91 -5.04 7.10 6.84
N ILE A 92 -5.13 5.82 7.16
CA ILE A 92 -5.17 4.73 6.19
C ILE A 92 -6.55 4.08 6.23
N THR A 93 -7.21 3.98 5.07
CA THR A 93 -8.45 3.22 4.91
C THR A 93 -8.17 1.92 4.15
N PRO A 94 -7.99 0.79 4.87
CA PRO A 94 -7.72 -0.50 4.25
C PRO A 94 -8.89 -0.99 3.39
N SER A 95 -8.61 -1.90 2.45
CA SER A 95 -9.66 -2.50 1.59
C SER A 95 -10.12 -3.87 2.05
N ARG A 96 -9.19 -4.69 2.55
CA ARG A 96 -9.43 -6.11 2.88
C ARG A 96 -8.53 -6.62 3.99
N ALA A 97 -7.30 -6.15 4.08
CA ALA A 97 -6.36 -6.48 5.15
C ALA A 97 -6.00 -5.22 5.95
N GLU A 98 -5.70 -5.39 7.23
CA GLU A 98 -5.14 -4.32 8.05
C GLU A 98 -3.81 -3.85 7.47
N VAL A 99 -3.63 -2.53 7.41
CA VAL A 99 -2.41 -1.91 6.89
C VAL A 99 -1.71 -1.23 8.05
N SER A 100 -0.51 -1.69 8.37
CA SER A 100 0.27 -1.20 9.51
C SER A 100 1.59 -0.57 9.08
N CYS A 101 2.21 0.16 10.01
CA CYS A 101 3.50 0.81 9.79
C CYS A 101 4.61 0.00 10.45
N HIS A 102 5.67 -0.26 9.69
CA HIS A 102 6.84 -1.01 10.14
C HIS A 102 8.09 -0.13 10.11
N THR A 103 9.09 -0.49 10.91
CA THR A 103 10.40 0.19 10.96
C THR A 103 11.48 -0.80 10.55
N ALA A 104 12.27 -0.45 9.53
CA ALA A 104 13.37 -1.30 9.02
C ALA A 104 14.77 -0.71 9.29
N GLY A 105 14.84 0.53 9.76
CA GLY A 105 16.09 1.25 10.00
C GLY A 105 15.80 2.72 10.29
N SER A 106 16.73 3.60 9.91
CA SER A 106 16.67 5.04 10.18
C SER A 106 16.74 5.90 8.91
N THR A 107 16.64 5.29 7.72
CA THR A 107 16.76 6.01 6.44
C THR A 107 15.72 5.56 5.41
N LEU A 108 15.36 6.44 4.48
CA LEU A 108 14.52 6.08 3.32
C LEU A 108 15.04 4.84 2.58
N LYS A 109 16.37 4.74 2.43
CA LYS A 109 17.03 3.60 1.79
C LYS A 109 16.76 2.29 2.52
N SER A 110 16.85 2.27 3.85
CA SER A 110 16.57 1.06 4.64
C SER A 110 15.10 0.61 4.52
N ALA A 111 14.17 1.56 4.51
CA ALA A 111 12.74 1.27 4.31
C ALA A 111 12.50 0.65 2.92
N TYR A 112 13.04 1.26 1.86
CA TYR A 112 12.94 0.75 0.50
C TYR A 112 13.54 -0.66 0.36
N GLN A 113 14.74 -0.88 0.90
CA GLN A 113 15.40 -2.19 0.83
C GLN A 113 14.62 -3.29 1.54
N ALA A 114 13.95 -2.98 2.65
CA ALA A 114 13.10 -3.95 3.36
C ALA A 114 11.90 -4.37 2.52
N VAL A 115 11.15 -3.41 1.97
CA VAL A 115 10.01 -3.70 1.08
C VAL A 115 10.47 -4.45 -0.16
N SER A 116 11.57 -4.01 -0.79
CA SER A 116 12.13 -4.68 -1.97
C SER A 116 12.47 -6.14 -1.70
N LYS A 117 13.14 -6.45 -0.58
CA LYS A 117 13.47 -7.84 -0.22
C LYS A 117 12.23 -8.69 0.06
N GLN A 118 11.20 -8.10 0.67
CA GLN A 118 10.00 -8.81 1.08
C GLN A 118 9.04 -9.08 -0.10
N TYR A 119 8.77 -8.05 -0.92
CA TYR A 119 7.75 -8.10 -1.98
C TYR A 119 8.33 -8.39 -3.37
N PHE A 120 9.63 -8.17 -3.57
CA PHE A 120 10.31 -8.37 -4.86
C PHE A 120 11.62 -9.16 -4.70
N PRO A 121 11.59 -10.36 -4.09
CA PRO A 121 12.79 -11.16 -3.94
C PRO A 121 13.35 -11.50 -5.33
N PRO A 122 14.67 -11.35 -5.56
CA PRO A 122 15.27 -11.76 -6.82
C PRO A 122 15.08 -13.27 -6.97
N SER A 123 14.68 -13.71 -8.16
CA SER A 123 14.48 -15.15 -8.45
C SER A 123 15.78 -15.96 -8.39
N GLY A 124 16.95 -15.29 -8.43
CA GLY A 124 18.26 -15.93 -8.54
C GLY A 124 18.52 -16.60 -9.89
N VAL A 125 17.58 -16.51 -10.83
CA VAL A 125 17.65 -17.11 -12.16
C VAL A 125 18.01 -16.04 -13.19
N ILE A 126 19.02 -16.30 -14.01
CA ILE A 126 19.38 -15.44 -15.13
C ILE A 126 18.25 -15.52 -16.18
N PRO A 127 17.64 -14.40 -16.60
CA PRO A 127 16.62 -14.42 -17.64
C PRO A 127 17.16 -15.03 -18.94
N PRO A 128 16.32 -15.77 -19.70
CA PRO A 128 16.73 -16.29 -21.00
C PRO A 128 17.13 -15.16 -21.95
N LYS A 129 18.11 -15.41 -22.81
CA LYS A 129 18.77 -14.41 -23.69
C LYS A 129 17.81 -13.59 -24.57
N CYS A 130 16.61 -14.11 -24.84
CA CYS A 130 15.57 -13.46 -25.66
C CYS A 130 14.76 -12.38 -24.91
N SER A 131 14.86 -12.30 -23.58
CA SER A 131 14.15 -11.31 -22.75
C SER A 131 14.91 -9.98 -22.60
N LEU A 132 16.09 -9.85 -23.20
CA LEU A 132 16.77 -8.57 -23.26
C LEU A 132 16.01 -7.66 -24.24
N PRO A 133 15.70 -6.40 -23.89
CA PRO A 133 15.20 -5.46 -24.88
C PRO A 133 16.19 -5.43 -26.03
N ASN A 134 15.71 -5.64 -27.26
CA ASN A 134 16.49 -5.50 -28.49
C ASN A 134 16.91 -4.04 -28.62
N HIS A 135 17.93 -3.62 -27.89
CA HIS A 135 18.69 -2.43 -28.23
C HIS A 135 19.59 -2.82 -29.39
N ASN A 136 19.07 -2.74 -30.60
CA ASN A 136 19.89 -2.46 -31.78
C ASN A 136 20.46 -1.06 -31.57
N ILE A 137 21.51 -0.96 -30.74
CA ILE A 137 22.42 0.16 -30.80
C ILE A 137 23.26 -0.12 -32.04
N THR A 138 22.82 0.40 -33.17
CA THR A 138 23.67 0.60 -34.32
C THR A 138 24.74 1.59 -33.88
N LEU A 139 25.87 1.09 -33.38
CA LEU A 139 27.11 1.84 -33.41
C LEU A 139 27.46 1.97 -34.89
N GLY A 140 27.68 3.21 -35.33
CA GLY A 140 27.84 3.59 -36.73
C GLY A 140 29.04 2.97 -37.44
#